data_AF-A0A221M9D3-F1
#
_entry.id   AF-A0A221M9D3-F1
#
_cell.length_a   1.000
_cell.length_b   1.000
_cell.length_c   1.000
_cell.angle_alpha   90.00
_cell.angle_beta   90.00
_cell.angle_gamma   90.00
#
_symmetry.space_group_name_H-M   'P 1'
#
loop_
_entity.id
_entity.type
_entity.pdbx_description
1 polymer ?
#
loop_
_entity_poly.entity_id
_entity_poly.type
_entity_poly.pdbx_seq_one_letter_code
_entity_poly.pdbx_strand_id
1 'polypeptide(L)'
;MDYVKQMDGFYNRIEVQPLSDAAISLWHSLMHINCRTAWMKEFTVPTITLRTKSSLSESAINRARKELKKKGYIIVQSRRGNQSPIYQIACLTETSNQSVDPTEDTIFNKIWRTIREVTKPQLANTLWVC
;
A
#
# COMPACT_ATOMS: atom_id res chain seq x y z
N MET A 1 -7.36 5.06 -6.61
CA MET A 1 -6.06 4.89 -5.91
C MET A 1 -5.35 3.71 -6.56
N ASP A 2 -4.05 3.81 -6.82
CA ASP A 2 -3.27 2.73 -7.44
C ASP A 2 -2.36 2.09 -6.39
N TYR A 3 -2.41 0.76 -6.26
CA TYR A 3 -1.61 0.02 -5.29
C TYR A 3 -0.12 0.12 -5.56
N VAL A 4 0.29 0.02 -6.82
CA VAL A 4 1.71 0.02 -7.19
C VAL A 4 2.34 1.36 -6.81
N LYS A 5 1.69 2.46 -7.20
CA LYS A 5 2.18 3.80 -6.88
C LYS A 5 2.25 4.08 -5.38
N GLN A 6 1.32 3.54 -4.60
CA GLN A 6 1.34 3.68 -3.14
C GLN A 6 2.48 2.88 -2.51
N MET A 7 2.82 1.72 -3.06
CA MET A 7 3.98 0.93 -2.63
C MET A 7 5.28 1.67 -2.97
N ASP A 8 5.40 2.22 -4.18
CA ASP A 8 6.59 2.99 -4.58
C ASP A 8 6.77 4.22 -3.67
N GLY A 9 5.70 4.98 -3.43
CA GLY A 9 5.72 6.12 -2.51
C GLY A 9 6.03 5.72 -1.06
N PHE A 10 5.63 4.53 -0.64
CA PHE A 10 5.96 4.00 0.68
C PHE A 10 7.45 3.71 0.83
N TYR A 11 8.06 3.02 -0.14
CA TYR A 11 9.49 2.70 -0.10
C TYR A 11 10.35 3.97 -0.19
N ASN A 12 10.01 4.91 -1.10
CA ASN A 12 10.69 6.21 -1.19
C ASN A 12 10.67 6.97 0.14
N ARG A 13 9.54 6.91 0.87
CA ARG A 13 9.41 7.60 2.16
C ARG A 13 10.15 6.89 3.30
N ILE A 14 10.25 5.56 3.27
CA ILE A 14 11.01 4.79 4.26
C ILE A 14 12.49 5.14 4.22
N GLU A 15 13.06 5.40 3.04
CA GLU A 15 14.46 5.80 2.90
C GLU A 15 14.77 7.09 3.67
N VAL A 16 13.84 8.05 3.64
CA VAL A 16 13.95 9.32 4.38
C VAL A 16 13.54 9.17 5.84
N GLN A 17 12.53 8.35 6.13
CA GLN A 17 11.96 8.17 7.45
C GLN A 17 11.80 6.67 7.78
N PRO A 18 12.84 6.02 8.32
CA PRO A 18 12.83 4.58 8.55
C PRO A 18 11.77 4.19 9.56
N LEU A 19 11.03 3.12 9.30
CA LEU A 19 9.98 2.55 10.16
C LEU A 19 10.49 1.30 10.88
N SER A 20 9.91 0.99 12.04
CA SER A 20 10.13 -0.33 12.65
C SER A 20 9.51 -1.45 11.81
N ASP A 21 10.09 -2.65 11.87
CA ASP A 21 9.58 -3.83 11.14
C ASP A 21 8.10 -4.12 11.47
N ALA A 22 7.72 -3.92 12.73
CA ALA A 22 6.33 -4.06 13.17
C ALA A 22 5.41 -3.01 12.52
N ALA A 23 5.88 -1.77 12.35
CA ALA A 23 5.13 -0.74 11.65
C ALA A 23 4.98 -1.04 10.15
N ILE A 24 6.04 -1.55 9.51
CA ILE A 24 6.01 -1.96 8.09
C ILE A 24 5.00 -3.10 7.87
N SER A 25 5.08 -4.17 8.68
CA SER A 25 4.13 -5.30 8.60
C SER A 25 2.69 -4.87 8.82
N LEU A 26 2.44 -3.99 9.81
CA LEU A 26 1.11 -3.47 10.08
C LEU A 26 0.59 -2.62 8.92
N TRP A 27 1.44 -1.78 8.32
CA TRP A 27 1.05 -0.94 7.19
C TRP A 27 0.67 -1.78 5.97
N HIS A 28 1.48 -2.78 5.59
CA HIS A 28 1.14 -3.70 4.49
C HIS A 28 -0.17 -4.45 4.74
N SER A 29 -0.41 -4.90 5.97
CA SER A 29 -1.65 -5.57 6.36
C SER A 29 -2.87 -4.67 6.18
N LEU A 30 -2.79 -3.41 6.64
CA LEU A 30 -3.85 -2.42 6.47
C LEU A 30 -4.05 -2.05 4.99
N MET A 31 -2.97 -1.92 4.24
CA MET A 31 -3.00 -1.58 2.82
C MET A 31 -3.69 -2.68 1.99
N HIS A 32 -3.38 -3.94 2.26
CA HIS A 32 -4.05 -5.09 1.63
C HIS A 32 -5.55 -5.12 1.95
N ILE A 33 -5.95 -4.80 3.19
CA ILE A 33 -7.37 -4.70 3.59
C ILE A 33 -8.04 -3.52 2.87
N ASN A 34 -7.36 -2.38 2.75
CA ASN A 34 -7.87 -1.21 2.03
C ASN A 34 -8.09 -1.50 0.54
N CYS A 35 -7.15 -2.21 -0.10
CA CYS A 35 -7.28 -2.66 -1.49
C CYS A 35 -8.52 -3.57 -1.66
N ARG A 36 -8.69 -4.53 -0.76
CA ARG A 36 -9.86 -5.42 -0.72
C ARG A 36 -11.19 -4.73 -0.48
N THR A 37 -11.19 -3.55 0.12
CA THR A 37 -12.40 -2.75 0.39
C THR A 37 -12.64 -1.71 -0.70
N ALA A 38 -12.03 -1.88 -1.88
CA ALA A 38 -12.15 -0.95 -2.99
C ALA A 38 -11.77 0.50 -2.62
N TRP A 39 -10.75 0.67 -1.76
CA TRP A 39 -10.16 1.97 -1.42
C TRP A 39 -11.09 2.92 -0.68
N MET A 40 -11.86 2.39 0.28
CA MET A 40 -12.67 3.23 1.15
C MET A 40 -11.80 4.23 1.91
N LYS A 41 -12.23 5.49 1.96
CA LYS A 41 -11.56 6.56 2.70
C LYS A 41 -11.39 6.21 4.19
N GLU A 42 -12.40 5.57 4.75
CA GLU A 42 -12.43 5.12 6.14
C GLU A 42 -12.91 3.68 6.18
N PHE A 43 -12.18 2.82 6.89
CA PHE A 43 -12.55 1.42 7.04
C PHE A 43 -12.32 0.97 8.48
N THR A 44 -13.16 0.04 8.92
CA THR A 44 -13.10 -0.51 10.28
C THR A 44 -12.42 -1.87 10.24
N VAL A 45 -11.40 -2.07 11.08
CA VAL A 45 -10.72 -3.37 11.17
C VAL A 45 -10.66 -3.84 12.63
N PRO A 46 -11.18 -5.05 12.93
CA PRO A 46 -11.00 -5.66 14.24
C PRO A 46 -9.53 -5.92 14.57
N THR A 47 -9.13 -5.69 15.83
CA THR A 47 -7.77 -5.96 16.30
C THR A 47 -7.38 -7.43 16.11
N ILE A 48 -8.32 -8.37 16.26
CA ILE A 48 -8.07 -9.81 16.03
C ILE A 48 -7.62 -10.05 14.58
N THR A 49 -8.33 -9.49 13.60
CA THR A 49 -7.96 -9.60 12.18
C THR A 49 -6.58 -9.01 11.90
N LEU A 50 -6.25 -7.87 12.55
CA LEU A 50 -4.91 -7.28 12.41
C LEU A 50 -3.82 -8.17 13.00
N ARG A 51 -4.05 -8.80 14.15
CA ARG A 51 -3.09 -9.75 14.74
C ARG A 51 -2.83 -10.92 13.80
N THR A 52 -3.87 -11.49 13.21
CA THR A 52 -3.74 -12.61 12.28
C THR A 52 -3.02 -12.21 10.97
N LYS A 53 -3.26 -11.00 10.45
CA LYS A 53 -2.67 -10.56 9.18
C LYS A 53 -1.24 -10.04 9.30
N SER A 54 -0.94 -9.35 10.41
CA SER A 54 0.39 -8.75 10.64
C SER A 54 1.34 -9.68 11.40
N SER A 55 0.84 -10.79 11.96
CA SER A 55 1.59 -11.69 12.86
C SER A 55 2.19 -10.97 14.07
N LEU A 56 1.54 -9.90 14.53
CA LEU A 56 1.98 -9.09 15.67
C LEU A 56 1.16 -9.36 16.92
N SER A 57 1.79 -9.19 18.08
CA SER A 57 1.10 -9.11 19.36
C SER A 57 0.31 -7.80 19.46
N GLU A 58 -0.69 -7.75 20.35
CA GLU A 58 -1.50 -6.56 20.53
C GLU A 58 -0.70 -5.35 21.03
N SER A 59 0.30 -5.58 21.89
CA SER A 59 1.22 -4.54 22.35
C SER A 59 2.09 -4.00 21.21
N ALA A 60 2.58 -4.86 20.32
CA ALA A 60 3.34 -4.47 19.14
C ALA A 60 2.48 -3.67 18.16
N ILE A 61 1.23 -4.07 17.92
CA ILE A 61 0.28 -3.31 17.10
C ILE A 61 0.06 -1.91 17.68
N ASN A 62 -0.10 -1.79 19.00
CA ASN A 62 -0.30 -0.48 19.62
C ASN A 62 0.91 0.43 19.50
N ARG A 63 2.15 -0.11 19.58
CA ARG A 63 3.38 0.65 19.34
C ARG A 63 3.48 1.06 17.86
N ALA A 64 3.26 0.13 16.94
CA ALA A 64 3.26 0.37 15.50
C ALA A 64 2.21 1.42 15.07
N ARG A 65 0.99 1.37 15.63
CA ARG A 65 -0.05 2.39 15.39
C ARG A 65 0.40 3.79 15.79
N LYS A 66 1.03 3.93 16.96
CA LYS A 66 1.55 5.21 17.43
C LYS A 66 2.65 5.75 16.51
N GLU A 67 3.55 4.86 16.07
CA GLU A 67 4.62 5.21 15.15
C GLU A 67 4.09 5.66 13.79
N LEU A 68 3.23 4.86 13.15
CA LEU A 68 2.63 5.17 11.85
C LEU A 68 1.78 6.46 11.90
N LYS A 69 1.06 6.68 13.00
CA LYS A 69 0.30 7.92 13.23
C LYS A 69 1.22 9.13 13.38
N LYS A 70 2.30 9.02 14.16
CA LYS A 70 3.28 10.10 14.36
C LYS A 70 3.94 10.52 13.05
N LYS A 71 4.20 9.54 12.18
CA LYS A 71 4.87 9.75 10.88
C LYS A 71 3.91 10.10 9.74
N GLY A 72 2.60 10.07 9.99
CA GLY A 72 1.59 10.46 9.00
C GLY A 72 1.33 9.44 7.90
N TYR A 73 1.58 8.15 8.13
CA TYR A 73 1.22 7.08 7.19
C TYR A 73 -0.25 6.66 7.32
N ILE A 74 -0.80 6.71 8.53
CA ILE A 74 -2.17 6.33 8.82
C ILE A 74 -2.83 7.30 9.79
N ILE A 75 -4.14 7.41 9.70
CA ILE A 75 -4.98 8.05 10.70
C ILE A 75 -5.78 6.95 11.40
N VAL A 76 -5.72 6.95 12.73
CA VAL A 76 -6.45 6.01 13.58
C VAL A 76 -7.41 6.79 14.47
N GLN A 77 -8.70 6.48 14.36
CA GLN A 77 -9.73 7.01 15.23
C GLN A 77 -10.24 5.90 16.14
N SER A 78 -10.01 6.08 17.44
CA SER A 78 -10.57 5.20 18.47
C SER A 78 -12.04 5.53 18.69
N ARG A 79 -12.90 4.51 18.67
CA ARG A 79 -14.32 4.65 19.01
C ARG A 79 -14.55 4.35 20.49
N ARG A 80 -15.62 4.90 21.06
CA ARG A 80 -16.02 4.65 22.45
C ARG A 80 -16.56 3.21 22.58
N GLY A 81 -16.18 2.52 23.66
CA GLY A 81 -16.63 1.15 23.97
C GLY A 81 -15.80 0.06 23.28
N ASN A 82 -16.34 -1.17 23.23
CA ASN A 82 -15.70 -2.34 22.60
C ASN A 82 -15.87 -2.35 21.06
N GLN A 83 -15.75 -1.17 20.43
CA GLN A 83 -15.88 -1.03 18.99
C GLN A 83 -14.52 -1.05 18.31
N SER A 84 -14.48 -1.64 17.12
CA SER A 84 -13.26 -1.67 16.31
C SER A 84 -12.87 -0.25 15.87
N PRO A 85 -11.56 0.09 15.90
CA PRO A 85 -11.08 1.40 15.48
C PRO A 85 -11.27 1.62 13.96
N ILE A 86 -11.45 2.88 13.59
CA ILE A 86 -11.48 3.32 12.19
C ILE A 86 -10.06 3.63 11.75
N TYR A 87 -9.72 3.18 10.54
CA TYR A 87 -8.48 3.47 9.86
C TYR A 87 -8.74 4.26 8.59
N GLN A 88 -7.78 5.14 8.29
CA GLN A 88 -7.63 5.79 7.01
C GLN A 88 -6.15 5.70 6.62
N ILE A 89 -5.88 5.23 5.41
CA ILE A 89 -4.52 5.21 4.84
C ILE A 89 -4.25 6.58 4.23
N ALA A 90 -3.11 7.18 4.57
CA ALA A 90 -2.68 8.43 3.93
C ALA A 90 -2.27 8.14 2.48
N CYS A 91 -2.64 9.04 1.57
CA CYS A 91 -2.18 8.97 0.18
C CYS A 91 -0.71 9.36 0.13
N LEU A 92 0.17 8.41 -0.24
CA LEU A 92 1.62 8.66 -0.33
C LEU A 92 2.06 9.13 -1.73
N THR A 93 1.15 9.15 -2.70
CA THR A 93 1.42 9.52 -4.10
C THR A 93 1.22 11.01 -4.39
N GLU A 94 0.83 11.81 -3.40
CA GLU A 94 0.76 13.26 -3.55
C GLU A 94 2.17 13.85 -3.41
N THR A 95 2.97 13.64 -4.44
CA THR A 95 3.97 14.62 -4.82
C THR A 95 3.17 15.89 -5.10
N SER A 96 3.28 16.85 -4.18
CA SER A 96 3.01 18.26 -4.42
C SER A 96 3.37 18.63 -5.86
N ASN A 97 2.53 19.44 -6.52
CA ASN A 97 2.78 20.09 -7.80
C ASN A 97 4.21 20.68 -7.90
N GLN A 98 5.21 19.85 -8.13
CA GLN A 98 6.49 20.22 -8.66
C GLN A 98 6.40 19.82 -10.11
N SER A 99 6.54 20.81 -10.98
CA SER A 99 6.89 20.65 -12.38
C SER A 99 8.11 19.73 -12.48
N VAL A 100 7.87 18.42 -12.57
CA VAL A 100 8.91 17.45 -12.90
C VAL A 100 9.03 17.47 -14.41
N ASP A 101 10.23 17.79 -14.88
CA ASP A 101 10.56 17.82 -16.30
C ASP A 101 10.18 16.49 -16.99
N PRO A 102 9.63 16.49 -18.23
CA PRO A 102 8.97 15.32 -18.81
C PRO A 102 9.89 14.16 -19.22
N THR A 103 11.18 14.21 -18.93
CA THR A 103 12.18 13.43 -19.68
C THR A 103 12.35 12.01 -19.14
N GLU A 104 12.38 11.80 -17.83
CA GLU A 104 12.66 10.48 -17.24
C GLU A 104 11.41 9.58 -17.20
N ASP A 105 10.26 10.13 -16.81
CA ASP A 105 8.99 9.40 -16.79
C ASP A 105 8.59 8.93 -18.19
N THR A 106 8.91 9.70 -19.24
CA THR A 106 8.60 9.31 -20.62
C THR A 106 9.44 8.12 -21.06
N ILE A 107 10.74 8.08 -20.72
CA ILE A 107 11.64 6.99 -21.10
C ILE A 107 11.27 5.71 -20.36
N PHE A 108 11.06 5.78 -19.04
CA PHE A 108 10.68 4.61 -18.24
C PHE A 108 9.35 4.02 -18.70
N ASN A 109 8.33 4.86 -18.90
CA ASN A 109 7.02 4.43 -19.38
C ASN A 109 7.08 3.84 -20.80
N LYS A 110 7.96 4.38 -21.66
CA LYS A 110 8.19 3.85 -23.01
C LYS A 110 8.86 2.48 -22.96
N ILE A 111 9.90 2.31 -22.16
CA ILE A 111 10.61 1.04 -21.97
C ILE A 111 9.65 -0.04 -21.43
N TRP A 112 8.86 0.28 -20.40
CA TRP A 112 7.88 -0.65 -19.85
C TRP A 112 6.78 -1.04 -20.83
N ARG A 113 6.31 -0.11 -21.66
CA ARG A 113 5.35 -0.42 -22.74
C ARG A 113 5.98 -1.35 -23.76
N THR A 114 7.21 -1.09 -24.18
CA THR A 114 7.92 -1.94 -25.15
C THR A 114 8.14 -3.35 -24.59
N ILE A 115 8.61 -3.49 -23.35
CA ILE A 115 8.81 -4.80 -22.72
C ILE A 115 7.47 -5.56 -22.63
N ARG A 116 6.39 -4.88 -22.23
CA ARG A 116 5.06 -5.50 -22.13
C ARG A 116 4.53 -6.00 -23.48
N GLU A 117 4.81 -5.30 -24.58
CA GLU A 117 4.43 -5.73 -25.92
C GLU A 117 5.27 -6.91 -26.41
N VAL A 118 6.59 -6.89 -26.17
CA VAL A 118 7.50 -7.99 -26.54
C VAL A 118 7.22 -9.26 -25.75
N THR A 119 6.74 -9.14 -24.50
CA THR A 119 6.49 -10.28 -23.61
C THR A 119 5.05 -10.81 -23.73
N LYS A 120 4.23 -10.34 -24.67
CA LYS A 120 2.94 -10.97 -24.96
C LYS A 120 3.19 -12.35 -25.59
N PRO A 121 2.88 -13.47 -24.91
CA PRO A 121 3.03 -14.79 -25.51
C PRO A 121 2.05 -14.89 -26.69
N GLN A 122 2.56 -15.31 -27.85
CA GLN A 122 1.77 -15.63 -29.04
C GLN A 122 0.97 -16.92 -28.79
N LEU A 123 -0.07 -16.88 -27.96
CA LEU A 123 -1.02 -17.97 -27.82
C LEU A 123 -2.09 -17.88 -28.91
N ALA A 124 -1.68 -18.12 -30.15
CA ALA A 124 -2.58 -18.44 -31.26
C ALA A 124 -1.81 -19.16 -32.38
N ASN A 125 -1.45 -20.42 -32.16
CA ASN A 125 -1.47 -21.47 -33.20
C ASN A 125 -0.91 -22.79 -32.68
N THR A 126 -1.78 -23.65 -32.15
CA THR A 126 -1.93 -25.03 -32.67
C THR A 126 -3.28 -25.57 -32.19
N LEU A 127 -4.21 -25.68 -33.13
CA LEU A 127 -5.47 -26.40 -33.04
C LEU A 127 -5.20 -27.93 -33.00
N TRP A 128 -5.99 -28.64 -32.17
CA TRP A 128 -6.41 -30.05 -32.25
C TRP A 128 -5.46 -31.12 -32.80
N VAL A 129 -5.07 -32.09 -31.95
CA VAL A 129 -5.06 -33.52 -32.33
C VAL A 129 -5.51 -34.35 -31.11
N CYS A 130 -6.67 -34.99 -31.29
CA CYS A 130 -7.27 -36.15 -30.60
C CYS A 130 -7.33 -36.18 -29.06
#